data_AF-A0A444K3B7-F1
#
_entry.id   AF-A0A444K3B7-F1
#
_cell.length_a   1.000
_cell.length_b   1.000
_cell.length_c   1.000
_cell.angle_alpha   90.00
_cell.angle_beta   90.00
_cell.angle_gamma   90.00
#
_symmetry.space_group_name_H-M   'P 1'
#
loop_
_entity.id
_entity.type
_entity.pdbx_description
1 polymer ?
#
loop_
_entity_poly.entity_id
_entity_poly.type
_entity_poly.pdbx_seq_one_letter_code
_entity_poly.pdbx_strand_id
1 'polypeptide(L)'
;PEAAALRETFEEIGLERDRVEIIGRMPDYVSGSGYRIAPVLAVVRPGFSLTLNADEVDAAFEVPLRFLMDPANHARDSRMWDDLEWFFYDMPYGGQRIWGVTAGIIRTLYERLYA
;
A
#
# COMPACT_ATOMS: atom_id res chain seq x y z
N PRO A 1 2.91 -14.65 6.77
CA PRO A 1 2.28 -13.31 6.59
C PRO A 1 1.36 -13.28 5.36
N GLU A 2 1.77 -13.97 4.30
CA GLU A 2 1.08 -14.25 3.05
C GLU A 2 -0.33 -14.81 3.28
N ALA A 3 -0.48 -15.81 4.13
CA ALA A 3 -1.79 -16.39 4.45
C ALA A 3 -2.73 -15.37 5.11
N ALA A 4 -2.21 -14.47 5.94
CA ALA A 4 -2.98 -13.38 6.53
C ALA A 4 -3.35 -12.34 5.46
N ALA A 5 -2.38 -11.89 4.64
CA ALA A 5 -2.64 -10.94 3.56
C ALA A 5 -3.73 -11.43 2.59
N LEU A 6 -3.68 -12.71 2.18
CA LEU A 6 -4.69 -13.33 1.32
C LEU A 6 -6.05 -13.52 2.02
N ARG A 7 -6.07 -13.68 3.34
CA ARG A 7 -7.31 -13.73 4.12
C ARG A 7 -7.94 -12.34 4.20
N GLU A 8 -7.18 -11.33 4.65
CA GLU A 8 -7.68 -9.94 4.75
C GLU A 8 -8.12 -9.41 3.39
N THR A 9 -7.37 -9.67 2.32
CA THR A 9 -7.74 -9.24 0.96
C THR A 9 -9.09 -9.83 0.51
N PHE A 10 -9.40 -11.05 0.94
CA PHE A 10 -10.71 -11.63 0.67
C PHE A 10 -11.80 -11.04 1.58
N GLU A 11 -11.52 -10.89 2.88
CA GLU A 11 -12.47 -10.34 3.86
C GLU A 11 -12.85 -8.88 3.57
N GLU A 12 -11.88 -8.04 3.19
CA GLU A 12 -12.06 -6.60 2.99
C GLU A 12 -12.66 -6.25 1.61
N ILE A 13 -12.18 -6.90 0.53
CA ILE A 13 -12.54 -6.51 -0.85
C ILE A 13 -13.10 -7.66 -1.71
N GLY A 14 -13.26 -8.86 -1.15
CA GLY A 14 -13.83 -10.01 -1.84
C GLY A 14 -12.95 -10.58 -2.96
N LEU A 15 -11.65 -10.24 -2.99
CA LEU A 15 -10.76 -10.71 -4.06
C LEU A 15 -10.34 -12.17 -3.79
N GLU A 16 -10.79 -13.06 -4.66
CA GLU A 16 -10.51 -14.49 -4.57
C GLU A 16 -9.02 -14.81 -4.66
N ARG A 17 -8.58 -15.79 -3.87
CA ARG A 17 -7.15 -16.17 -3.76
C ARG A 17 -6.57 -16.69 -5.07
N ASP A 18 -7.39 -17.31 -5.93
CA ASP A 18 -6.96 -17.82 -7.24
C ASP A 18 -6.65 -16.71 -8.26
N ARG A 19 -7.03 -15.46 -7.96
CA ARG A 19 -6.69 -14.27 -8.74
C ARG A 19 -5.36 -13.65 -8.32
N VAL A 20 -4.80 -14.04 -7.18
CA VAL A 20 -3.61 -13.40 -6.61
C VAL A 20 -2.38 -14.29 -6.81
N GLU A 21 -1.42 -13.81 -7.58
CA GLU A 21 -0.12 -14.44 -7.76
C GLU A 21 0.93 -13.71 -6.93
N ILE A 22 1.35 -14.31 -5.81
CA ILE A 22 2.37 -13.71 -4.94
C ILE A 22 3.73 -13.77 -5.64
N ILE A 23 4.35 -12.60 -5.78
CA ILE A 23 5.71 -12.46 -6.33
C ILE A 23 6.75 -12.64 -5.24
N GLY A 24 6.46 -12.12 -4.04
CA GLY A 24 7.35 -12.28 -2.89
C GLY A 24 7.06 -11.31 -1.76
N ARG A 25 7.92 -11.34 -0.75
CA ARG A 25 7.84 -10.44 0.41
C ARG A 25 8.80 -9.27 0.25
N MET A 26 8.33 -8.07 0.56
CA MET A 26 9.20 -6.91 0.70
C MET A 26 9.84 -6.89 2.09
N PRO A 27 10.87 -6.05 2.32
CA PRO A 27 11.38 -5.82 3.68
C PRO A 27 10.27 -5.41 4.63
N ASP A 28 10.40 -5.83 5.89
CA ASP A 28 9.46 -5.42 6.93
C ASP A 28 9.50 -3.89 7.06
N TYR A 29 8.32 -3.28 7.16
CA TYR A 29 8.16 -1.85 7.37
C TYR A 29 7.78 -1.61 8.83
N VAL A 30 8.50 -0.73 9.52
CA VAL A 30 8.18 -0.34 10.89
C VAL A 30 7.47 1.01 10.87
N SER A 31 6.23 1.06 11.34
CA SER A 31 5.47 2.31 11.45
C SER A 31 6.08 3.23 12.51
N GLY A 32 5.78 4.53 12.45
CA GLY A 32 6.19 5.46 13.51
C GLY A 32 5.63 5.12 14.89
N SER A 33 4.52 4.39 14.94
CA SER A 33 3.91 3.84 16.16
C SER A 33 4.50 2.51 16.63
N GLY A 34 5.54 1.99 15.97
CA GLY A 34 6.26 0.78 16.40
C GLY A 34 5.67 -0.55 15.91
N TYR A 35 4.63 -0.53 15.07
CA TYR A 35 4.12 -1.76 14.47
C TYR A 35 5.03 -2.25 13.35
N ARG A 36 5.29 -3.55 13.33
CA ARG A 36 6.02 -4.20 12.24
C ARG A 36 5.04 -4.80 11.24
N ILE A 37 5.12 -4.31 10.01
CA ILE A 37 4.29 -4.71 8.89
C ILE A 37 5.14 -5.54 7.94
N ALA A 38 4.60 -6.65 7.43
CA ALA A 38 5.27 -7.52 6.48
C ALA A 38 4.55 -7.41 5.11
N PRO A 39 5.01 -6.54 4.20
CA PRO A 39 4.31 -6.31 2.94
C PRO A 39 4.51 -7.49 1.98
N VAL A 40 3.42 -7.95 1.37
CA VAL A 40 3.41 -9.02 0.38
C VAL A 40 3.09 -8.41 -0.98
N LEU A 41 4.00 -8.57 -1.94
CA LEU A 41 3.84 -8.07 -3.30
C LEU A 41 3.23 -9.18 -4.17
N ALA A 42 2.16 -8.85 -4.89
CA ALA A 42 1.45 -9.79 -5.75
C ALA A 42 0.99 -9.12 -7.05
N VAL A 43 0.75 -9.95 -8.06
CA VAL A 43 0.06 -9.58 -9.30
C VAL A 43 -1.36 -10.12 -9.24
N VAL A 44 -2.34 -9.28 -9.56
CA VAL A 44 -3.75 -9.70 -9.64
C VAL A 44 -4.10 -9.99 -11.09
N ARG A 45 -4.62 -11.19 -11.35
CA ARG A 45 -5.09 -11.62 -12.68
C ARG A 45 -6.41 -10.94 -13.00
N PRO A 46 -6.62 -10.42 -14.23
CA PRO A 46 -7.83 -9.72 -14.60
C PRO A 46 -9.08 -10.63 -14.59
N GLY A 47 -10.26 -10.02 -14.70
CA GLY A 47 -11.54 -10.73 -14.74
C GLY A 47 -12.08 -11.08 -13.35
N PHE A 48 -11.90 -10.18 -12.39
CA PHE A 48 -12.48 -10.22 -11.05
C PHE A 48 -13.46 -9.06 -10.86
N SER A 49 -14.33 -9.19 -9.87
CA SER A 49 -15.17 -8.10 -9.35
C SER A 49 -14.91 -8.00 -7.86
N LEU A 50 -14.79 -6.77 -7.34
CA LEU A 50 -14.63 -6.56 -5.90
C LEU A 50 -16.00 -6.55 -5.22
N THR A 51 -16.06 -7.13 -4.03
CA THR A 51 -17.19 -7.01 -3.10
C THR A 51 -16.65 -6.43 -1.81
N LEU A 52 -16.85 -5.11 -1.62
CA LEU A 52 -16.28 -4.41 -0.47
C LEU A 52 -17.07 -4.72 0.79
N ASN A 53 -16.36 -5.03 1.87
CA ASN A 53 -16.94 -5.07 3.21
C ASN A 53 -17.18 -3.63 3.69
N ALA A 54 -18.43 -3.20 3.72
CA ALA A 54 -18.79 -1.83 4.08
C ALA A 54 -18.48 -1.47 5.55
N ASP A 55 -18.27 -2.46 6.43
CA ASP A 55 -17.88 -2.20 7.82
C ASP A 55 -16.39 -1.80 7.94
N GLU A 56 -15.58 -2.11 6.91
CA GLU A 56 -14.13 -1.94 6.95
C GLU A 56 -13.58 -1.08 5.80
N VAL A 57 -14.25 -1.08 4.64
CA VAL A 57 -13.79 -0.44 3.39
C VAL A 57 -14.87 0.45 2.79
N ASP A 58 -14.62 1.77 2.80
CA ASP A 58 -15.49 2.78 2.20
C ASP A 58 -15.38 2.82 0.66
N ALA A 59 -14.17 2.65 0.12
CA ALA A 59 -13.91 2.71 -1.31
C ALA A 59 -12.68 1.90 -1.74
N ALA A 60 -12.70 1.44 -3.00
CA ALA A 60 -11.55 0.86 -3.68
C ALA A 60 -11.26 1.65 -4.96
N PHE A 61 -9.98 1.88 -5.26
CA PHE A 61 -9.54 2.60 -6.45
C PHE A 61 -8.17 2.10 -6.92
N GLU A 62 -7.87 2.31 -8.20
CA GLU A 62 -6.60 1.93 -8.80
C GLU A 62 -5.77 3.17 -9.16
N VAL A 63 -4.44 3.03 -9.05
CA VAL A 63 -3.48 4.06 -9.45
C VAL A 63 -2.52 3.45 -10.45
N PRO A 64 -2.25 4.11 -11.60
CA PRO A 64 -1.30 3.60 -12.57
C PRO A 64 0.06 3.38 -11.92
N LEU A 65 0.66 2.19 -12.11
CA LEU A 65 1.97 1.88 -11.55
C LEU A 65 3.03 2.92 -11.96
N ARG A 66 2.98 3.40 -13.21
CA ARG A 66 3.87 4.46 -13.71
C ARG A 66 3.81 5.76 -12.89
N PHE A 67 2.65 6.08 -12.30
CA PHE A 67 2.50 7.25 -11.44
C PHE A 67 3.18 6.99 -10.09
N LEU A 68 2.93 5.82 -9.50
CA LEU A 68 3.50 5.39 -8.22
C LEU A 68 5.02 5.17 -8.28
N MET A 69 5.59 4.94 -9.46
CA MET A 69 7.03 4.72 -9.64
C MET A 69 7.77 5.95 -10.17
N ASP A 70 7.07 7.08 -10.37
CA ASP A 70 7.70 8.34 -10.74
C ASP A 70 8.05 9.13 -9.46
N PRO A 71 9.35 9.34 -9.16
CA PRO A 71 9.76 10.02 -7.93
C PRO A 71 9.30 11.47 -7.87
N ALA A 72 8.90 12.10 -8.99
CA ALA A 72 8.31 13.42 -8.98
C ALA A 72 6.97 13.48 -8.22
N ASN A 73 6.28 12.33 -8.09
CA ASN A 73 5.02 12.21 -7.36
C ASN A 73 5.22 11.87 -5.87
N HIS A 74 6.46 11.71 -5.41
CA HIS A 74 6.79 11.34 -4.02
C HIS A 74 7.12 12.58 -3.19
N ALA A 75 6.13 13.43 -2.95
CA ALA A 75 6.33 14.59 -2.10
C ALA A 75 6.69 14.14 -0.67
N ARG A 76 7.58 14.89 -0.03
CA ARG A 76 7.94 14.68 1.38
C ARG A 76 7.31 15.80 2.20
N ASP A 77 6.62 15.42 3.25
CA ASP A 77 5.98 16.34 4.20
C ASP A 77 6.37 15.94 5.63
N SER A 78 6.10 16.80 6.60
CA SER A 78 6.40 16.55 8.01
C SER A 78 5.28 17.00 8.93
N ARG A 79 5.21 16.37 10.11
CA ARG A 79 4.33 16.76 11.21
C ARG A 79 5.05 16.67 12.53
N MET A 80 4.78 17.64 13.40
CA MET A 80 5.20 17.58 14.80
C MET A 80 4.30 16.62 15.56
N TRP A 81 4.91 15.68 16.27
CA TRP A 81 4.26 14.75 17.19
C TRP A 81 5.16 14.56 18.40
N ASP A 82 4.66 14.89 19.60
CA ASP A 82 5.39 14.77 20.87
C ASP A 82 6.78 15.45 20.82
N ASP A 83 6.81 16.72 20.38
CA ASP A 83 8.00 17.54 20.15
C ASP A 83 9.05 16.97 19.16
N LEU A 84 8.71 15.88 18.46
CA LEU A 84 9.52 15.29 17.39
C LEU A 84 8.91 15.60 16.03
N GLU A 85 9.75 15.95 15.07
CA GLU A 85 9.34 16.12 13.68
C GLU A 85 9.38 14.76 12.96
N TRP A 86 8.22 14.33 12.46
CA TRP A 86 8.05 13.08 11.72
C TRP A 86 7.84 13.36 10.25
N PHE A 87 8.69 12.78 9.41
CA PHE A 87 8.59 12.89 7.96
C PHE A 87 7.82 11.71 7.36
N PHE A 88 7.04 12.00 6.32
CA PHE A 88 6.33 10.98 5.55
C PHE A 88 6.28 11.36 4.07
N TYR A 89 5.99 10.36 3.24
CA TYR A 89 5.70 10.56 1.82
C TYR A 89 4.21 10.82 1.60
N ASP A 90 3.91 11.66 0.62
CA ASP A 90 2.56 12.01 0.17
C ASP A 90 2.50 11.93 -1.36
N MET A 91 1.53 11.17 -1.87
CA MET A 91 1.33 10.87 -3.29
C MET A 91 -0.16 11.10 -3.63
N PRO A 92 -0.62 12.34 -3.80
CA PRO A 92 -2.01 12.65 -4.14
C PRO A 92 -2.34 12.24 -5.57
N TYR A 93 -3.45 11.53 -5.78
CA TYR A 93 -3.89 11.06 -7.09
C TYR A 93 -5.41 11.03 -7.21
N GLY A 94 -5.97 11.67 -8.24
CA GLY A 94 -7.40 11.54 -8.58
C GLY A 94 -8.35 11.94 -7.44
N GLY A 95 -7.98 12.91 -6.60
CA GLY A 95 -8.75 13.32 -5.42
C GLY A 95 -8.53 12.45 -4.18
N GLN A 96 -7.78 11.35 -4.32
CA GLN A 96 -7.33 10.51 -3.20
C GLN A 96 -5.96 10.95 -2.70
N ARG A 97 -5.68 10.69 -1.42
CA ARG A 97 -4.39 10.99 -0.81
C ARG A 97 -3.74 9.70 -0.31
N ILE A 98 -2.61 9.34 -0.88
CA ILE A 98 -1.85 8.13 -0.50
C ILE A 98 -0.65 8.62 0.31
N TRP A 99 -0.64 8.36 1.62
CA TRP A 99 0.34 8.95 2.53
C TRP A 99 0.71 8.00 3.67
N GLY A 100 1.68 8.39 4.49
CA GLY A 100 2.07 7.65 5.70
C GLY A 100 2.66 6.28 5.39
N VAL A 101 2.20 5.25 6.11
CA VAL A 101 2.70 3.86 5.97
C VAL A 101 2.57 3.36 4.54
N THR A 102 1.42 3.56 3.90
CA THR A 102 1.17 3.08 2.53
C THR A 102 2.14 3.70 1.53
N ALA A 103 2.31 5.03 1.58
CA ALA A 103 3.28 5.72 0.73
C ALA A 103 4.73 5.30 1.02
N GLY A 104 5.09 5.04 2.29
CA GLY A 104 6.40 4.51 2.66
C GLY A 104 6.68 3.10 2.11
N ILE A 105 5.68 2.22 2.14
CA ILE A 105 5.77 0.88 1.54
C ILE A 105 5.94 0.98 0.01
N ILE A 106 5.15 1.84 -0.65
CA ILE A 106 5.27 2.09 -2.11
C ILE A 106 6.65 2.68 -2.45
N ARG A 107 7.15 3.62 -1.63
CA ARG A 107 8.49 4.18 -1.81
C ARG A 107 9.58 3.12 -1.72
N THR A 108 9.44 2.18 -0.77
CA THR A 108 10.37 1.05 -0.63
C THR A 108 10.38 0.16 -1.89
N LEU A 109 9.20 -0.05 -2.50
CA LEU A 109 9.10 -0.76 -3.78
C LEU A 109 9.84 -0.03 -4.90
N TYR A 110 9.62 1.29 -5.03
CA TYR A 110 10.33 2.14 -5.99
C TYR A 110 11.86 2.04 -5.81
N GLU A 111 12.36 2.18 -4.58
CA GLU A 111 13.80 2.16 -4.30
C GLU A 111 14.47 0.82 -4.65
N ARG A 112 13.71 -0.28 -4.65
CA ARG A 112 14.25 -1.61 -4.98
C ARG A 112 14.20 -1.97 -6.45
N LEU A 113 13.24 -1.44 -7.19
CA LEU A 113 12.97 -1.87 -8.57
C LEU A 113 13.24 -0.80 -9.63
N TYR A 114 13.32 0.48 -9.24
CA TYR A 114 13.37 1.61 -10.17
C TYR A 114 14.47 2.65 -9.88
N ALA A 115 15.16 2.56 -8.73
CA ALA A 115 16.24 3.48 -8.34
C ALA A 115 17.65 2.95 -8.66
#